data_AF-A0A5D4SUS8-F1
#
_entry.id   AF-A0A5D4SUS8-F1
#
_cell.length_a   1.000
_cell.length_b   1.000
_cell.length_c   1.000
_cell.angle_alpha   90.00
_cell.angle_beta   90.00
_cell.angle_gamma   90.00
#
_symmetry.space_group_name_H-M   'P 1'
#
loop_
_entity.id
_entity.type
_entity.pdbx_description
1 polymer ?
#
loop_
_entity_poly.entity_id
_entity_poly.type
_entity_poly.pdbx_seq_one_letter_code
_entity_poly.pdbx_strand_id
1 'polypeptide(L)'
;MIHKLLTGPMGALVKLGEKIKEEVDREMYDIDHIQKQLVQLEMLMETDEITEEEYHAQEAELLQRYEVAKLREQRMFEDLKRRDGGG
;
A
#
# COMPACT_ATOMS: atom_id res chain seq x y z
N MET A 1 32.07 35.50 -13.64
CA MET A 1 31.41 34.36 -14.28
C MET A 1 30.58 33.62 -13.24
N ILE A 2 29.30 33.98 -13.10
CA ILE A 2 28.37 33.33 -12.18
C ILE A 2 27.40 32.59 -13.11
N HIS A 3 27.67 31.32 -13.38
CA HIS A 3 26.74 30.48 -14.11
C HIS A 3 26.62 29.16 -13.36
N LYS A 4 25.38 28.85 -12.98
CA LYS A 4 24.90 27.60 -12.37
C LYS A 4 25.03 27.49 -10.84
N LEU A 5 24.27 28.35 -10.16
CA LEU A 5 23.82 28.15 -8.78
C LEU A 5 22.28 28.22 -8.73
N LEU A 6 21.62 27.54 -9.67
CA LEU A 6 20.15 27.43 -9.76
C LEU A 6 19.67 25.98 -9.92
N THR A 7 20.44 25.02 -9.41
CA THR A 7 19.96 23.67 -9.10
C THR A 7 19.99 23.52 -7.58
N GLY A 8 19.04 24.19 -6.91
CA GLY A 8 18.90 24.17 -5.45
C GLY A 8 18.45 22.81 -4.89
N PRO A 9 18.37 22.66 -3.55
CA PRO A 9 18.04 21.42 -2.83
C PRO A 9 16.59 20.91 -3.06
N MET A 10 15.84 21.48 -4.00
CA MET A 10 14.47 21.08 -4.28
C MET A 10 14.37 19.78 -5.10
N GLY A 11 15.40 19.41 -5.86
CA GLY A 11 15.42 18.12 -6.59
C GLY A 11 15.71 16.90 -5.70
N ALA A 12 16.27 17.10 -4.51
CA ALA A 12 16.58 16.03 -3.57
C ALA A 12 15.38 15.67 -2.67
N LEU A 13 14.52 16.64 -2.34
CA LEU A 13 13.28 16.40 -1.58
C LEU A 13 12.26 15.58 -2.37
N VAL A 14 12.12 15.82 -3.68
CA VAL A 14 11.19 15.06 -4.54
C VAL A 14 11.56 13.58 -4.58
N LYS A 15 12.86 13.25 -4.68
CA LYS A 15 13.32 11.85 -4.70
C LYS A 15 13.13 11.12 -3.38
N LEU A 16 13.20 11.82 -2.24
CA LEU A 16 12.87 11.23 -0.94
C LEU A 16 11.36 11.00 -0.82
N GLY A 17 10.54 11.95 -1.27
CA GLY A 17 9.08 11.82 -1.32
C GLY A 17 8.61 10.69 -2.24
N GLU A 18 9.22 10.53 -3.42
CA GLU A 18 8.92 9.42 -4.35
C GLU A 18 9.24 8.06 -3.73
N LYS A 19 10.39 7.92 -3.06
CA LYS A 19 10.78 6.66 -2.40
C LYS A 19 9.92 6.34 -1.16
N ILE A 20 9.55 7.36 -0.38
CA ILE A 20 8.62 7.21 0.74
C ILE A 20 7.24 6.80 0.22
N LYS A 21 6.76 7.44 -0.85
CA LYS A 21 5.47 7.13 -1.44
C LYS A 21 5.42 5.71 -2.00
N GLU A 22 6.46 5.27 -2.69
CA GLU A 22 6.55 3.89 -3.19
C GLU A 22 6.59 2.85 -2.06
N GLU A 23 7.28 3.13 -0.95
CA GLU A 23 7.33 2.21 0.20
C GLU A 23 6.00 2.19 0.98
N VAL A 24 5.38 3.36 1.17
CA VAL A 24 4.07 3.50 1.81
C VAL A 24 2.97 2.85 0.96
N ASP A 25 2.99 3.01 -0.36
CA ASP A 25 2.06 2.33 -1.26
C ASP A 25 2.30 0.81 -1.24
N ARG A 26 3.55 0.35 -1.03
CA ARG A 26 3.86 -1.06 -0.93
C ARG A 26 3.32 -1.66 0.37
N GLU A 27 3.56 -1.01 1.51
CA GLU A 27 3.06 -1.44 2.82
C GLU A 27 1.53 -1.35 2.89
N MET A 28 0.94 -0.29 2.34
CA MET A 28 -0.52 -0.12 2.32
C MET A 28 -1.26 -1.16 1.46
N TYR A 29 -0.63 -1.71 0.43
CA TYR A 29 -1.24 -2.75 -0.42
C TYR A 29 -0.57 -4.11 -0.27
N ASP A 30 0.19 -4.31 0.81
CA ASP A 30 0.73 -5.61 1.18
C ASP A 30 -0.40 -6.47 1.78
N ILE A 31 -0.66 -7.62 1.15
CA ILE A 31 -1.78 -8.50 1.48
C ILE A 31 -1.63 -9.03 2.91
N ASP A 32 -0.42 -9.42 3.32
CA ASP A 32 -0.17 -9.97 4.66
C ASP A 32 -0.31 -8.88 5.73
N HIS A 33 0.10 -7.65 5.42
CA HIS A 33 -0.08 -6.50 6.30
C HIS A 33 -1.57 -6.19 6.49
N ILE A 34 -2.35 -6.10 5.41
CA ILE A 34 -3.80 -5.85 5.50
C ILE A 34 -4.51 -6.95 6.29
N GLN A 35 -4.14 -8.22 6.07
CA GLN A 35 -4.71 -9.33 6.85
C GLN A 35 -4.41 -9.22 8.35
N LYS A 36 -3.19 -8.81 8.73
CA LYS A 36 -2.87 -8.55 10.14
C LYS A 36 -3.67 -7.40 10.72
N GLN A 37 -3.89 -6.33 9.94
CA GLN A 37 -4.72 -5.20 10.35
C GLN A 37 -6.18 -5.63 10.58
N LEU A 38 -6.74 -6.49 9.72
CA LEU A 38 -8.08 -7.06 9.89
C LEU A 38 -8.19 -7.89 11.18
N VAL A 39 -7.24 -8.80 11.43
CA VAL A 39 -7.20 -9.59 12.67
C VAL A 39 -7.09 -8.69 13.89
N GLN A 40 -6.24 -7.65 13.83
CA GLN A 40 -6.09 -6.71 14.93
C GLN A 40 -7.39 -5.94 15.20
N LEU A 41 -8.08 -5.52 14.14
CA LEU A 41 -9.35 -4.81 14.24
C LEU A 41 -10.44 -5.69 14.89
N GLU A 42 -10.48 -6.98 14.54
CA GLU A 42 -11.38 -7.96 15.15
C GLU A 42 -11.10 -8.12 16.65
N MET A 43 -9.83 -8.27 17.05
CA MET A 43 -9.46 -8.33 18.48
C MET A 43 -9.90 -7.07 19.24
N LEU A 44 -9.70 -5.87 18.66
CA LEU A 44 -10.10 -4.61 19.30
C LEU A 44 -11.60 -4.56 19.55
N MET A 45 -12.40 -5.01 18.58
CA MET A 45 -13.85 -5.11 18.72
C MET A 45 -14.25 -6.16 19.77
N GLU A 46 -13.63 -7.36 19.74
CA GLU A 46 -13.88 -8.42 20.72
C GLU A 46 -13.56 -8.01 22.16
N THR A 47 -12.60 -7.10 22.34
CA THR A 47 -12.21 -6.54 23.65
C THR A 47 -12.98 -5.28 24.05
N ASP A 48 -14.01 -4.89 23.29
CA ASP A 48 -14.79 -3.66 23.46
C ASP A 48 -13.92 -2.37 23.46
N GLU A 49 -12.73 -2.40 22.84
CA GLU A 49 -11.85 -1.22 22.71
C GLU A 49 -12.34 -0.26 21.63
N ILE A 50 -13.12 -0.75 20.67
CA ILE A 50 -13.80 0.03 19.62
C ILE A 50 -15.27 -0.37 19.54
N THR A 51 -16.10 0.54 19.05
CA THR A 51 -17.51 0.25 18.80
C THR A 51 -17.70 -0.58 17.53
N GLU A 52 -18.85 -1.24 17.42
CA GLU A 52 -19.24 -1.96 16.20
C GLU A 52 -19.27 -1.04 14.96
N GLU A 53 -19.71 0.22 15.12
CA GLU A 53 -19.73 1.19 14.01
C GLU A 53 -18.30 1.56 13.55
N GLU A 54 -17.37 1.77 14.49
CA GLU A 54 -15.96 2.02 14.19
C GLU A 54 -15.28 0.80 13.55
N TYR A 55 -15.63 -0.40 14.00
CA TYR A 55 -15.19 -1.66 13.40
C TYR A 55 -15.61 -1.74 11.92
N HIS A 56 -16.91 -1.62 11.63
CA HIS A 56 -17.43 -1.76 10.26
C HIS A 56 -16.84 -0.71 9.31
N ALA A 57 -16.66 0.53 9.78
CA ALA A 57 -16.05 1.58 8.97
C ALA A 57 -14.60 1.26 8.59
N GLN A 58 -13.79 0.80 9.55
CA GLN A 58 -12.39 0.45 9.33
C GLN A 58 -12.24 -0.85 8.53
N GLU A 59 -13.08 -1.84 8.80
CA GLU A 59 -13.11 -3.12 8.10
C GLU A 59 -13.40 -2.90 6.61
N ALA A 60 -14.39 -2.07 6.28
CA ALA A 60 -14.72 -1.74 4.90
C ALA A 60 -13.53 -1.13 4.14
N GLU A 61 -12.78 -0.22 4.76
CA GLU A 61 -11.58 0.38 4.16
C GLU A 61 -10.48 -0.67 3.93
N LEU A 62 -10.21 -1.52 4.92
CA LEU A 62 -9.21 -2.57 4.83
C LEU A 62 -9.57 -3.60 3.76
N LEU A 63 -10.84 -3.99 3.66
CA LEU A 63 -11.31 -4.92 2.63
C LEU A 63 -11.22 -4.34 1.22
N GLN A 64 -11.51 -3.05 1.04
CA GLN A 64 -11.29 -2.38 -0.26
C GLN A 64 -9.81 -2.39 -0.66
N ARG A 65 -8.92 -2.12 0.29
CA ARG A 65 -7.46 -2.21 0.05
C ARG A 65 -7.04 -3.64 -0.29
N TYR A 66 -7.57 -4.63 0.42
CA TYR A 66 -7.30 -6.04 0.18
C TYR A 66 -7.71 -6.49 -1.24
N GLU A 67 -8.90 -6.08 -1.68
CA GLU A 67 -9.39 -6.39 -3.03
C GLU A 67 -8.44 -5.83 -4.10
N VAL A 68 -8.05 -4.55 -3.97
CA VAL A 68 -7.11 -3.90 -4.89
C VAL A 68 -5.76 -4.62 -4.89
N ALA A 69 -5.25 -5.00 -3.72
CA ALA A 69 -3.99 -5.73 -3.59
C ALA A 69 -4.06 -7.11 -4.30
N LYS A 70 -5.15 -7.86 -4.09
CA LYS A 70 -5.38 -9.16 -4.74
C LYS A 70 -5.50 -9.06 -6.25
N LEU A 71 -6.19 -8.05 -6.77
CA LEU A 71 -6.29 -7.81 -8.20
C LEU A 71 -4.93 -7.49 -8.83
N ARG A 72 -4.06 -6.75 -8.13
CA ARG A 72 -2.69 -6.47 -8.59
C ARG A 72 -1.83 -7.74 -8.60
N GLU A 73 -1.90 -8.55 -7.56
CA GLU A 73 -1.20 -9.84 -7.46
C GLU A 73 -1.59 -10.77 -8.62
N GLN A 74 -2.89 -10.91 -8.89
CA GLN A 74 -3.40 -11.74 -9.98
C GLN A 74 -2.91 -11.26 -11.35
N ARG A 75 -2.98 -9.95 -11.63
CA ARG A 75 -2.49 -9.39 -12.90
C ARG A 75 -1.00 -9.62 -13.10
N MET A 76 -0.18 -9.42 -12.07
CA MET A 76 1.25 -9.71 -12.16
C MET A 76 1.50 -11.19 -12.46
N PHE A 77 0.76 -12.08 -11.81
CA PHE A 77 0.89 -13.52 -12.05
C PHE A 77 0.47 -13.94 -13.46
N GLU A 78 -0.61 -13.36 -14.00
CA GLU A 78 -1.03 -13.56 -15.39
C GLU A 78 0.02 -13.07 -16.40
N ASP A 79 0.61 -11.90 -16.14
CA ASP A 79 1.66 -11.33 -17.00
C ASP A 79 2.93 -12.18 -17.00
N LEU A 80 3.33 -12.73 -15.85
CA LEU A 80 4.45 -13.67 -15.75
C LEU A 80 4.17 -14.95 -16.55
N LYS A 81 2.99 -15.56 -16.36
CA LYS A 81 2.57 -16.75 -17.13
C LYS A 81 2.58 -16.51 -18.64
N ARG A 82 2.13 -15.33 -19.08
CA ARG A 82 2.11 -14.97 -20.51
C ARG A 82 3.53 -14.83 -21.08
N ARG A 83 4.49 -14.38 -20.28
CA ARG A 83 5.91 -14.24 -20.69
C ARG A 83 6.62 -15.59 -20.76
N ASP A 84 6.35 -16.49 -19.82
CA ASP A 84 7.01 -17.80 -19.75
C ASP A 84 6.37 -18.84 -20.70
N GLY A 85 5.10 -18.66 -21.08
CA GLY A 85 4.40 -19.53 -22.03
C GLY A 85 4.57 -19.16 -23.51
N GLY A 86 5.41 -18.17 -23.82
CA GLY A 86 5.65 -17.66 -25.19
C GLY A 86 7.00 -18.11 -25.79
N GLY A 87 7.36 -19.38 -25.63
CA GLY A 87 8.55 -20.01 -26.22
C GLY A 87 8.19 -21.05 -27.27
#